data_AF-A0A3M8SEP2-F1
#
_entry.id   AF-A0A3M8SEP2-F1
#
_cell.length_a   1.000
_cell.length_b   1.000
_cell.length_c   1.000
_cell.angle_alpha   90.00
_cell.angle_beta   90.00
_cell.angle_gamma   90.00
#
_symmetry.space_group_name_H-M   'P 1'
#
loop_
_entity.id
_entity.type
_entity.pdbx_description
1 polymer ?
#
loop_
_entity_poly.entity_id
_entity_poly.type
_entity_poly.pdbx_seq_one_letter_code
_entity_poly.pdbx_strand_id
1 'polypeptide(L)'
;MSVTLIILVAALVAMVALVFARPVRQSSRDGLISRFGPEYDRAVTRHRGDAKAAQWELSERLRRYGELSIRALTPESREQYAARWSGLQERFVESPALSVREADRLLATLAAERGYPAESPEQLLEALSVRHAQAIGGYRQLHTEAERARAGHVDTDRLREALLGAHPLFEELVRAQPHDRALRRRRQRQRHHRPAVLRSS
;
A
#
# COMPACT_ATOMS: atom_id res chain seq x y z
N MET A 1 5.78 47.25 9.81
CA MET A 1 5.62 45.90 10.39
C MET A 1 5.77 44.82 9.30
N SER A 2 6.85 44.88 8.52
CA SER A 2 6.97 44.08 7.28
C SER A 2 8.24 43.23 7.29
N VAL A 3 9.37 43.82 7.67
CA VAL A 3 10.68 43.14 7.69
C VAL A 3 10.74 42.05 8.78
N THR A 4 10.20 42.32 9.98
CA THR A 4 10.17 41.35 11.08
C THR A 4 9.30 40.13 10.80
N LEU A 5 8.17 40.32 10.10
CA LEU A 5 7.29 39.24 9.69
C LEU A 5 7.96 38.36 8.62
N ILE A 6 8.65 38.97 7.65
CA ILE A 6 9.39 38.25 6.60
C ILE A 6 10.49 37.37 7.22
N ILE A 7 11.24 37.89 8.19
CA ILE A 7 12.30 37.13 8.87
C ILE A 7 11.72 35.94 9.65
N LEU A 8 10.59 36.12 10.34
CA LEU A 8 9.92 35.04 11.07
C LEU A 8 9.39 33.94 10.14
N VAL A 9 8.79 34.33 9.01
CA VAL A 9 8.30 33.37 8.01
C VAL A 9 9.48 32.63 7.35
N ALA A 10 10.56 33.33 7.00
CA ALA A 10 11.76 32.70 6.44
C ALA A 10 12.43 31.74 7.42
N ALA A 11 12.49 32.09 8.71
CA ALA A 11 13.02 31.22 9.76
C ALA A 11 12.14 29.99 9.98
N LEU A 12 10.81 30.13 9.92
CA LEU A 12 9.87 29.01 10.02
C LEU A 12 10.01 28.06 8.83
N VAL A 13 10.11 28.59 7.61
CA VAL A 13 10.33 27.78 6.40
C VAL A 13 11.69 27.06 6.45
N ALA A 14 12.75 27.73 6.90
CA ALA A 14 14.06 27.13 7.09
C ALA A 14 14.04 26.03 8.17
N MET A 15 13.29 26.22 9.26
CA MET A 15 13.16 25.24 10.34
C MET A 15 12.37 24.01 9.89
N VAL A 16 11.29 24.20 9.11
CA VAL A 16 10.56 23.11 8.46
C VAL A 16 11.48 22.35 7.51
N ALA A 17 12.24 23.04 6.66
CA ALA A 17 13.20 22.41 5.75
C ALA A 17 14.28 21.61 6.49
N LEU A 18 14.77 22.10 7.63
CA LEU A 18 15.79 21.44 8.44
C LEU A 18 15.26 20.17 9.13
N VAL A 19 14.00 20.17 9.58
CA VAL A 19 13.35 18.99 10.18
C VAL A 19 13.10 17.88 9.14
N PHE A 20 12.86 18.25 7.87
CA PHE A 20 12.75 17.31 6.76
C PHE A 20 14.10 16.89 6.16
N ALA A 21 15.18 17.63 6.43
CA ALA A 21 16.55 17.31 6.00
C ALA A 21 17.20 16.29 6.94
N ARG A 22 16.60 15.10 7.08
CA ARG A 22 17.37 13.95 7.59
C ARG A 22 18.44 13.59 6.55
N PRO A 23 19.66 13.23 6.97
CA PRO A 23 20.71 12.84 6.03
C PRO A 23 20.18 11.70 5.17
N VAL A 24 19.99 12.01 3.89
CA VAL A 24 19.56 11.05 2.89
C VAL A 24 20.69 10.02 2.84
N ARG A 25 20.48 8.87 3.50
CA ARG A 25 21.17 7.65 3.12
C ARG A 25 20.71 7.41 1.69
N GLN A 26 21.44 7.97 0.72
CA GLN A 26 21.21 7.75 -0.69
C GLN A 26 21.17 6.23 -0.84
N SER A 27 19.98 5.70 -1.11
CA SER A 27 19.86 4.27 -1.33
C SER A 27 20.68 3.98 -2.56
N SER A 28 21.76 3.22 -2.37
CA SER A 28 22.64 2.84 -3.47
C SER A 28 21.78 2.27 -4.59
N ARG A 29 22.17 2.52 -5.85
CA ARG A 29 21.47 2.00 -7.03
C ARG A 29 21.09 0.53 -6.86
N ASP A 30 22.03 -0.30 -6.40
CA ASP A 30 21.81 -1.73 -6.18
C ASP A 30 20.75 -2.01 -5.11
N GLY A 31 20.69 -1.19 -4.06
CA GLY A 31 19.65 -1.26 -3.03
C GLY A 31 18.27 -0.89 -3.54
N LEU A 32 18.17 0.11 -4.43
CA LEU A 32 16.90 0.47 -5.08
C LEU A 32 16.45 -0.62 -6.07
N ILE A 33 17.37 -1.16 -6.87
CA ILE A 33 17.07 -2.26 -7.79
C ILE A 33 16.61 -3.49 -7.00
N SER A 34 17.33 -3.88 -5.95
CA SER A 34 16.96 -5.02 -5.11
C SER A 34 15.60 -4.86 -4.45
N ARG A 35 15.26 -3.64 -3.99
CA ARG A 35 13.99 -3.38 -3.30
C ARG A 35 12.80 -3.22 -4.25
N PHE A 36 12.95 -2.45 -5.32
CA PHE A 36 11.86 -2.11 -6.24
C PHE A 36 11.74 -3.09 -7.40
N GLY A 37 12.82 -3.79 -7.77
CA GLY A 37 12.82 -4.77 -8.86
C GLY A 37 12.17 -4.20 -10.13
N PRO A 38 11.08 -4.80 -10.64
CA PRO A 38 10.35 -4.31 -11.81
C PRO A 38 9.91 -2.84 -11.74
N GLU A 39 9.65 -2.31 -10.54
CA GLU A 39 9.28 -0.90 -10.37
C GLU A 39 10.47 0.04 -10.62
N TYR A 40 11.71 -0.44 -10.49
CA TYR A 40 12.89 0.31 -10.91
C TYR A 40 12.90 0.50 -12.44
N ASP A 41 12.78 -0.60 -13.18
CA ASP A 41 12.78 -0.57 -14.65
C ASP A 41 11.60 0.25 -15.20
N ARG A 42 10.45 0.16 -14.52
CA ARG A 42 9.29 0.99 -14.82
C ARG A 42 9.57 2.48 -14.61
N ALA A 43 10.20 2.86 -13.49
CA ALA A 43 10.54 4.25 -13.22
C ALA A 43 11.54 4.79 -14.25
N VAL A 44 12.57 4.01 -14.61
CA VAL A 44 13.52 4.37 -15.67
C VAL A 44 12.80 4.59 -17.00
N THR A 45 11.90 3.69 -17.37
CA THR A 45 11.11 3.82 -18.61
C THR A 45 10.23 5.08 -18.59
N ARG A 46 9.58 5.39 -17.46
CA ARG A 46 8.76 6.61 -17.29
C ARG A 46 9.58 7.87 -17.47
N HIS A 47 10.83 7.87 -17.01
CA HIS A 47 11.78 8.97 -17.17
C HIS A 47 12.58 8.89 -18.49
N ARG A 48 12.07 8.19 -19.50
CA ARG A 48 12.67 8.09 -20.85
C ARG A 48 14.13 7.59 -20.83
N GLY A 49 14.43 6.69 -19.91
CA GLY A 49 15.78 6.14 -19.74
C GLY A 49 16.68 6.91 -18.76
N ASP A 50 16.23 8.04 -18.19
CA ASP A 50 16.98 8.75 -17.17
C ASP A 50 16.96 8.00 -15.84
N ALA A 51 18.02 7.21 -15.62
CA ALA A 51 18.20 6.43 -14.41
C ALA A 51 18.38 7.30 -13.15
N LYS A 52 18.91 8.51 -13.27
CA LYS A 52 19.14 9.40 -12.12
C LYS A 52 17.81 9.98 -11.64
N ALA A 53 16.95 10.42 -12.56
CA ALA A 53 15.60 10.87 -12.24
C ALA A 53 14.76 9.75 -11.60
N ALA A 54 14.84 8.53 -12.15
CA ALA A 54 14.18 7.36 -11.58
C ALA A 54 14.65 7.03 -10.16
N GLN A 55 15.98 7.03 -9.92
CA GLN A 55 16.54 6.79 -8.59
C GLN A 55 16.12 7.86 -7.58
N TRP A 56 16.02 9.11 -8.02
CA TRP A 56 15.55 10.22 -7.18
C TRP A 56 14.07 10.03 -6.80
N GLU A 57 13.18 9.72 -7.76
CA GLU A 57 11.76 9.40 -7.49
C GLU A 57 11.62 8.25 -6.49
N LEU A 58 12.33 7.14 -6.69
CA LEU A 58 12.23 5.96 -5.83
C LEU A 58 12.81 6.20 -4.43
N SER A 59 13.89 6.99 -4.33
CA SER A 59 14.46 7.41 -3.05
C SER A 59 13.50 8.30 -2.28
N GLU A 60 12.85 9.25 -2.96
CA GLU A 60 11.82 10.12 -2.39
C GLU A 60 10.64 9.31 -1.86
N ARG A 61 10.18 8.35 -2.66
CA ARG A 61 9.09 7.45 -2.30
C ARG A 61 9.44 6.59 -1.08
N LEU A 62 10.67 6.05 -1.04
CA LEU A 62 11.16 5.31 0.12
C LEU A 62 11.26 6.20 1.37
N ARG A 63 11.69 7.45 1.23
CA ARG A 63 11.71 8.41 2.35
C ARG A 63 10.32 8.67 2.90
N ARG A 64 9.33 8.82 2.02
CA ARG A 64 7.94 9.15 2.41
C ARG A 64 7.21 7.96 3.04
N TYR A 65 7.38 6.76 2.49
CA TYR A 65 6.54 5.60 2.82
C TYR A 65 7.30 4.42 3.45
N GLY A 66 8.63 4.48 3.53
CA GLY A 66 9.47 3.40 4.07
C GLY A 66 9.14 3.05 5.52
N GLU A 67 8.87 4.07 6.33
CA GLU A 67 8.60 3.93 7.77
C GLU A 67 7.10 3.75 8.12
N LEU A 68 6.22 3.53 7.13
CA LEU A 68 4.80 3.29 7.39
C LEU A 68 4.58 2.13 8.37
N SER A 69 3.76 2.37 9.40
CA SER A 69 3.38 1.33 10.36
C SER A 69 2.22 0.52 9.81
N ILE A 70 2.52 -0.71 9.39
CA ILE A 70 1.59 -1.59 8.69
C ILE A 70 0.86 -2.49 9.72
N ARG A 71 -0.45 -2.28 9.86
CA ARG A 71 -1.31 -2.81 10.95
C ARG A 71 -1.81 -4.23 10.73
N ALA A 72 -1.44 -5.15 11.60
CA ALA A 72 -1.97 -6.52 11.64
C ALA A 72 -3.49 -6.60 11.40
N LEU A 73 -3.92 -7.46 10.48
CA LEU A 73 -5.34 -7.80 10.35
C LEU A 73 -5.76 -8.72 11.49
N THR A 74 -7.00 -8.55 11.95
CA THR A 74 -7.64 -9.56 12.80
C THR A 74 -7.87 -10.85 11.98
N PRO A 75 -7.90 -12.04 12.62
CA PRO A 75 -8.33 -13.27 11.95
C PRO A 75 -9.66 -13.11 11.21
N GLU A 76 -10.61 -12.43 11.85
CA GLU A 76 -11.96 -12.24 11.33
C GLU A 76 -11.95 -11.34 10.09
N SER A 77 -11.21 -10.22 10.09
CA SER A 77 -11.04 -9.37 8.91
C SER A 77 -10.42 -10.16 7.76
N ARG A 78 -9.38 -10.96 8.04
CA ARG A 78 -8.70 -11.79 7.02
C ARG A 78 -9.66 -12.77 6.35
N GLU A 79 -10.46 -13.49 7.13
CA GLU A 79 -11.46 -14.42 6.61
C GLU A 79 -12.51 -13.68 5.77
N GLN A 80 -12.95 -12.51 6.23
CA GLN A 80 -13.90 -11.69 5.49
C GLN A 80 -13.34 -11.20 4.15
N TYR A 81 -12.09 -10.72 4.11
CA TYR A 81 -11.44 -10.31 2.86
C TYR A 81 -11.24 -11.48 1.89
N ALA A 82 -10.85 -12.66 2.41
CA ALA A 82 -10.71 -13.87 1.61
C ALA A 82 -12.06 -14.31 1.00
N ALA A 83 -13.12 -14.34 1.79
CA ALA A 83 -14.46 -14.67 1.30
C ALA A 83 -14.96 -13.67 0.25
N ARG A 84 -14.74 -12.36 0.47
CA ARG A 84 -15.09 -11.32 -0.51
C ARG A 84 -14.30 -11.48 -1.81
N TRP A 85 -13.00 -11.75 -1.73
CA TRP A 85 -12.16 -11.98 -2.91
C TRP A 85 -12.63 -13.21 -3.71
N SER A 86 -12.93 -14.34 -3.05
CA SER A 86 -13.49 -15.54 -3.71
C SER A 86 -14.80 -15.23 -4.43
N GLY A 87 -15.72 -14.55 -3.73
CA GLY A 87 -17.02 -14.19 -4.32
C GLY A 87 -16.90 -13.27 -5.55
N LEU A 88 -15.86 -12.44 -5.63
CA LEU A 88 -15.60 -11.62 -6.82
C LEU A 88 -15.16 -12.45 -8.01
N GLN A 89 -14.32 -13.47 -7.78
CA GLN A 89 -13.86 -14.39 -8.81
C GLN A 89 -15.01 -15.26 -9.33
N GLU A 90 -15.88 -15.75 -8.45
CA GLU A 90 -17.07 -16.53 -8.81
C GLU A 90 -18.04 -15.72 -9.67
N ARG A 91 -18.36 -14.49 -9.26
CA ARG A 91 -19.27 -13.60 -10.00
C ARG A 91 -18.65 -13.00 -11.28
N PHE A 92 -17.34 -13.17 -11.49
CA PHE A 92 -16.68 -12.60 -12.66
C PHE A 92 -17.28 -13.08 -13.97
N VAL A 93 -17.73 -14.34 -14.04
CA VAL A 93 -18.33 -14.91 -15.25
C VAL A 93 -19.63 -14.20 -15.61
N GLU A 94 -20.45 -13.86 -14.61
CA GLU A 94 -21.75 -13.21 -14.78
C GLU A 94 -21.62 -11.69 -14.96
N SER A 95 -20.65 -11.07 -14.28
CA SER A 95 -20.50 -9.62 -14.24
C SER A 95 -19.02 -9.18 -14.18
N PRO A 96 -18.24 -9.33 -15.28
CA PRO A 96 -16.81 -9.07 -15.31
C PRO A 96 -16.44 -7.64 -14.87
N ALA A 97 -17.14 -6.65 -15.43
CA ALA A 97 -16.89 -5.23 -15.15
C ALA A 97 -17.18 -4.87 -13.69
N LEU A 98 -18.24 -5.44 -13.10
CA LEU A 98 -18.56 -5.22 -11.70
C LEU A 98 -17.52 -5.85 -10.78
N SER A 99 -17.15 -7.12 -11.04
CA SER A 99 -16.15 -7.84 -10.25
C SER A 99 -14.80 -7.11 -10.20
N VAL A 100 -14.32 -6.57 -11.33
CA VAL A 100 -13.06 -5.81 -11.35
C VAL A 100 -13.16 -4.49 -10.58
N ARG A 101 -14.28 -3.75 -10.72
CA ARG A 101 -14.50 -2.51 -9.97
C ARG A 101 -14.61 -2.74 -8.47
N GLU A 102 -15.20 -3.86 -8.06
CA GLU A 102 -15.28 -4.25 -6.66
C GLU A 102 -13.95 -4.77 -6.12
N ALA A 103 -13.17 -5.50 -6.92
CA ALA A 103 -11.81 -5.93 -6.56
C ALA A 103 -10.88 -4.74 -6.32
N ASP A 104 -10.93 -3.72 -7.19
CA ASP A 104 -10.17 -2.47 -7.03
C ASP A 104 -10.50 -1.77 -5.69
N ARG A 105 -11.79 -1.65 -5.36
CA ARG A 105 -12.25 -1.09 -4.07
C ARG A 105 -11.88 -1.96 -2.88
N LEU A 106 -11.93 -3.28 -3.02
CA LEU A 106 -11.59 -4.23 -1.97
C LEU A 106 -10.12 -4.12 -1.59
N LEU A 107 -9.22 -4.05 -2.59
CA LEU A 107 -7.79 -3.87 -2.37
C LEU A 107 -7.45 -2.51 -1.76
N ALA A 108 -8.10 -1.43 -2.22
CA ALA A 108 -7.93 -0.11 -1.61
C ALA A 108 -8.38 -0.09 -0.13
N THR A 109 -9.52 -0.70 0.17
CA THR A 109 -10.07 -0.80 1.54
C THR A 109 -9.16 -1.64 2.43
N LEU A 110 -8.72 -2.80 1.92
CA LEU A 110 -7.78 -3.68 2.60
C LEU A 110 -6.47 -2.94 2.90
N ALA A 111 -5.89 -2.25 1.92
CA ALA A 111 -4.67 -1.47 2.12
C ALA A 111 -4.86 -0.36 3.17
N ALA A 112 -5.98 0.36 3.13
CA ALA A 112 -6.30 1.37 4.14
C ALA A 112 -6.39 0.78 5.56
N GLU A 113 -7.03 -0.39 5.73
CA GLU A 113 -7.08 -1.10 7.02
C GLU A 113 -5.68 -1.50 7.50
N ARG A 114 -4.79 -1.89 6.57
CA ARG A 114 -3.37 -2.15 6.85
C ARG A 114 -2.58 -0.87 7.18
N GLY A 115 -3.16 0.32 7.04
CA GLY A 115 -2.51 1.60 7.35
C GLY A 115 -1.79 2.26 6.18
N TYR A 116 -2.07 1.85 4.94
CA TYR A 116 -1.62 2.59 3.75
C TYR A 116 -2.46 3.86 3.54
N PRO A 117 -1.88 4.90 2.90
CA PRO A 117 -2.61 6.10 2.52
C PRO A 117 -3.78 5.76 1.59
N ALA A 118 -4.87 6.51 1.73
CA ALA A 118 -6.13 6.30 1.00
C ALA A 118 -6.69 7.60 0.39
N GLU A 119 -5.89 8.67 0.40
CA GLU A 119 -6.26 10.00 -0.07
C GLU A 119 -6.37 10.06 -1.59
N SER A 120 -5.50 9.33 -2.30
CA SER A 120 -5.56 9.21 -3.76
C SER A 120 -5.00 7.87 -4.25
N PRO A 121 -5.44 7.37 -5.43
CA PRO A 121 -4.89 6.15 -6.03
C PRO A 121 -3.39 6.22 -6.26
N GLU A 122 -2.87 7.40 -6.63
CA GLU A 122 -1.44 7.62 -6.85
C GLU A 122 -0.68 7.40 -5.55
N GLN A 123 -1.07 8.06 -4.46
CA GLN A 123 -0.39 7.91 -3.17
C GLN A 123 -0.43 6.47 -2.65
N LEU A 124 -1.57 5.78 -2.83
CA LEU A 124 -1.71 4.37 -2.49
C LEU A 124 -0.72 3.50 -3.29
N LEU A 125 -0.68 3.67 -4.62
CA LEU A 125 0.23 2.92 -5.50
C LEU A 125 1.70 3.18 -5.15
N GLU A 126 2.05 4.44 -4.86
CA GLU A 126 3.39 4.78 -4.40
C GLU A 126 3.74 4.07 -3.10
N ALA A 127 2.89 4.18 -2.08
CA ALA A 127 3.13 3.57 -0.79
C ALA A 127 3.23 2.03 -0.86
N LEU A 128 2.34 1.39 -1.63
CA LEU A 128 2.37 -0.06 -1.84
C LEU A 128 3.65 -0.49 -2.58
N SER A 129 4.11 0.27 -3.58
CA SER A 129 5.32 -0.10 -4.35
C SER A 129 6.60 -0.20 -3.51
N VAL A 130 6.66 0.42 -2.32
CA VAL A 130 7.83 0.34 -1.43
C VAL A 130 8.00 -1.04 -0.78
N ARG A 131 6.88 -1.76 -0.57
CA ARG A 131 6.85 -3.05 0.14
C ARG A 131 6.36 -4.21 -0.71
N HIS A 132 5.59 -3.91 -1.75
CA HIS A 132 4.89 -4.86 -2.62
C HIS A 132 5.33 -4.66 -4.08
N ALA A 133 6.60 -4.30 -4.31
CA ALA A 133 7.10 -3.87 -5.61
C ALA A 133 6.92 -4.92 -6.73
N GLN A 134 6.93 -6.21 -6.38
CA GLN A 134 6.73 -7.29 -7.34
C GLN A 134 5.25 -7.47 -7.72
N ALA A 135 4.34 -7.25 -6.77
CA ALA A 135 2.90 -7.47 -6.95
C ALA A 135 2.14 -6.22 -7.43
N ILE A 136 2.72 -5.02 -7.26
CA ILE A 136 2.03 -3.74 -7.53
C ILE A 136 1.68 -3.53 -9.00
N GLY A 137 2.42 -4.17 -9.91
CA GLY A 137 2.15 -4.11 -11.36
C GLY A 137 0.72 -4.55 -11.69
N GLY A 138 0.29 -5.68 -11.13
CA GLY A 138 -1.04 -6.22 -11.38
C GLY A 138 -2.17 -5.40 -10.77
N TYR A 139 -1.97 -4.82 -9.58
CA TYR A 139 -2.96 -3.89 -9.02
C TYR A 139 -3.11 -2.61 -9.85
N ARG A 140 -2.00 -2.10 -10.42
CA ARG A 140 -2.09 -0.94 -11.31
C ARG A 140 -2.87 -1.24 -12.59
N GLN A 141 -2.74 -2.45 -13.13
CA GLN A 141 -3.55 -2.92 -14.24
C GLN A 141 -5.02 -3.05 -13.84
N LEU A 142 -5.32 -3.67 -12.70
CA LEU A 142 -6.68 -3.75 -12.14
C LEU A 142 -7.32 -2.38 -11.98
N HIS A 143 -6.60 -1.42 -11.41
CA HIS A 143 -7.09 -0.05 -11.24
C HIS A 143 -7.41 0.61 -12.59
N THR A 144 -6.51 0.45 -13.57
CA THR A 144 -6.71 1.00 -14.93
C THR A 144 -7.94 0.41 -15.60
N GLU A 145 -8.13 -0.91 -15.53
CA GLU A 145 -9.28 -1.58 -16.14
C GLU A 145 -10.58 -1.32 -15.36
N ALA A 146 -10.52 -1.12 -14.03
CA ALA A 146 -11.66 -0.69 -13.24
C ALA A 146 -12.14 0.71 -13.64
N GLU A 147 -11.23 1.66 -13.88
CA GLU A 147 -11.56 3.00 -14.40
C GLU A 147 -12.15 2.94 -15.81
N ARG A 148 -11.58 2.12 -16.71
CA ARG A 148 -12.14 1.89 -18.05
C ARG A 148 -13.56 1.32 -17.99
N ALA A 149 -13.78 0.31 -17.14
CA ALA A 149 -15.09 -0.27 -16.93
C ALA A 149 -16.09 0.74 -16.36
N ARG A 150 -15.66 1.66 -15.47
CA ARG A 150 -16.48 2.80 -14.99
C ARG A 150 -16.88 3.73 -16.14
N ALA A 151 -15.97 3.94 -17.09
CA ALA A 151 -16.20 4.73 -18.30
C ALA A 151 -16.92 3.96 -19.44
N GLY A 152 -17.48 2.78 -19.17
CA GLY A 152 -18.24 1.98 -20.15
C GLY A 152 -17.39 1.19 -21.15
N HIS A 153 -16.07 1.17 -21.00
CA HIS A 153 -15.18 0.40 -21.87
C HIS A 153 -14.95 -0.98 -21.25
N VAL A 154 -15.47 -2.03 -21.90
CA VAL A 154 -15.43 -3.41 -21.37
C VAL A 154 -14.72 -4.33 -22.36
N ASP A 155 -13.58 -4.85 -21.94
CA ASP A 155 -12.83 -5.91 -22.61
C ASP A 155 -12.66 -7.04 -21.58
N THR A 156 -13.42 -8.13 -21.74
CA THR A 156 -13.50 -9.20 -20.75
C THR A 156 -12.19 -9.94 -20.55
N ASP A 157 -11.38 -10.08 -21.60
CA ASP A 157 -10.10 -10.76 -21.51
C ASP A 157 -9.10 -9.92 -20.71
N ARG A 158 -9.04 -8.61 -20.98
CA ARG A 158 -8.24 -7.68 -20.16
C ARG A 158 -8.70 -7.61 -18.72
N LEU A 159 -10.01 -7.62 -18.48
CA LEU A 159 -10.57 -7.65 -17.12
C LEU A 159 -10.17 -8.93 -16.38
N ARG A 160 -10.15 -10.08 -17.06
CA ARG A 160 -9.70 -11.35 -16.50
C ARG A 160 -8.22 -11.28 -16.14
N GLU A 161 -7.38 -10.85 -17.07
CA GLU A 161 -5.94 -10.68 -16.84
C GLU A 161 -5.65 -9.75 -15.66
N ALA A 162 -6.36 -8.62 -15.60
CA ALA A 162 -6.20 -7.65 -14.54
C ALA A 162 -6.59 -8.20 -13.16
N LEU A 163 -7.69 -8.98 -13.08
CA LEU A 163 -8.13 -9.63 -11.85
C LEU A 163 -7.13 -10.68 -11.37
N LEU A 164 -6.62 -11.51 -12.29
CA LEU A 164 -5.60 -12.52 -11.99
C LEU A 164 -4.28 -11.87 -11.56
N GLY A 165 -3.84 -10.83 -12.27
CA GLY A 165 -2.61 -10.11 -11.99
C GLY A 165 -2.61 -9.41 -10.64
N ALA A 166 -3.78 -9.02 -10.11
CA ALA A 166 -3.89 -8.39 -8.80
C ALA A 166 -3.89 -9.37 -7.62
N HIS A 167 -4.09 -10.67 -7.86
CA HIS A 167 -4.15 -11.68 -6.81
C HIS A 167 -2.89 -11.78 -5.93
N PRO A 168 -1.65 -11.68 -6.47
CA PRO A 168 -0.45 -11.63 -5.64
C PRO A 168 -0.46 -10.48 -4.61
N LEU A 169 -0.97 -9.30 -4.97
CA LEU A 169 -1.06 -8.19 -4.03
C LEU A 169 -2.09 -8.48 -2.94
N PHE A 170 -3.24 -9.05 -3.32
CA PHE A 170 -4.25 -9.50 -2.37
C PHE A 170 -3.63 -10.44 -1.33
N GLU A 171 -2.93 -11.47 -1.79
CA GLU A 171 -2.25 -12.45 -0.93
C GLU A 171 -1.25 -11.79 0.01
N GLU A 172 -0.42 -10.88 -0.49
CA GLU A 172 0.56 -10.16 0.34
C GLU A 172 -0.08 -9.25 1.40
N LEU A 173 -1.17 -8.57 1.05
CA LEU A 173 -1.88 -7.68 1.98
C LEU A 173 -2.67 -8.45 3.03
N VAL A 174 -3.28 -9.56 2.62
CA VAL A 174 -4.04 -10.41 3.52
C VAL A 174 -3.09 -11.17 4.45
N ARG A 175 -1.90 -11.62 4.01
CA ARG A 175 -0.95 -12.46 4.77
C ARG A 175 -0.63 -11.93 6.18
N ALA A 176 -0.43 -12.87 7.10
CA ALA A 176 -0.09 -12.58 8.48
C ALA A 176 1.35 -12.10 8.55
N GLN A 177 1.56 -10.83 8.92
CA GLN A 177 2.92 -10.34 9.15
C GLN A 177 3.44 -10.82 10.52
N PRO A 178 4.77 -10.89 10.74
CA PRO A 178 5.34 -11.34 12.02
C PRO A 178 4.81 -10.58 13.24
N HIS A 179 4.44 -9.30 13.08
CA HIS A 179 3.81 -8.48 14.11
C HIS A 179 2.43 -9.02 14.57
N ASP A 180 1.69 -9.69 13.69
CA ASP A 180 0.38 -10.29 13.95
C ASP A 180 0.51 -11.46 14.94
N ARG A 181 1.61 -12.24 14.83
CA ARG A 181 1.93 -13.34 15.75
C ARG A 181 2.33 -12.82 17.13
N ALA A 182 3.06 -11.70 17.19
CA ALA A 182 3.49 -11.08 18.45
C ALA A 182 2.29 -10.53 19.25
N LEU A 183 1.33 -9.87 18.59
CA LEU A 183 0.10 -9.36 19.23
C LEU A 183 -0.81 -10.50 19.72
N ARG A 184 -0.95 -11.60 18.96
CA ARG A 184 -1.66 -12.81 19.40
C ARG A 184 -1.06 -13.40 20.68
N ARG A 185 0.27 -13.58 20.72
CA ARG A 185 0.97 -14.07 21.92
C ARG A 185 0.75 -13.17 23.13
N ARG A 186 0.74 -11.83 22.95
CA ARG A 186 0.49 -10.87 24.02
C ARG A 186 -0.95 -10.92 24.54
N ARG A 187 -1.95 -10.99 23.66
CA ARG A 187 -3.38 -11.13 24.05
C ARG A 187 -3.66 -12.47 24.75
N GLN A 188 -3.08 -13.56 24.27
CA GLN A 188 -3.24 -14.88 24.89
C GLN A 188 -2.62 -14.94 26.29
N ARG A 189 -1.44 -14.30 26.48
CA ARG A 189 -0.84 -14.13 27.82
C ARG A 189 -1.70 -13.28 28.75
N GLN A 190 -2.30 -12.20 28.27
CA GLN A 190 -3.20 -11.35 29.09
C GLN A 190 -4.50 -12.06 29.48
N ARG A 191 -5.07 -12.91 28.60
CA ARG A 191 -6.26 -13.72 28.93
C ARG A 191 -5.99 -14.78 29.99
N HIS A 192 -4.79 -15.36 30.01
CA HIS A 192 -4.39 -16.32 31.06
C HIS A 192 -4.03 -15.67 32.40
N HIS A 193 -3.89 -14.34 32.46
CA HIS A 193 -3.47 -13.63 33.68
C HIS A 193 -4.60 -12.84 34.36
N ARG A 194 -5.86 -13.15 34.04
CA ARG A 194 -7.01 -12.60 34.79
C ARG A 194 -7.25 -13.50 36.00
N PRO A 195 -6.88 -13.11 37.24
CA PRO A 195 -7.17 -13.92 38.41
C PRO A 195 -8.68 -14.04 38.54
N ALA A 196 -9.14 -15.25 38.82
CA ALA A 196 -10.52 -15.49 39.22
C ALA A 196 -10.75 -14.71 40.52
N VAL A 197 -11.37 -13.53 40.42
CA VAL A 197 -11.91 -12.87 41.59
C VAL A 197 -13.08 -13.73 42.04
N LEU A 198 -12.79 -14.59 43.01
CA LEU A 198 -13.77 -15.34 43.78
C LEU A 198 -14.76 -14.34 44.38
N ARG A 199 -15.96 -14.37 43.82
CA ARG A 199 -17.14 -13.75 44.40
C ARG A 199 -17.61 -14.70 45.51
N SER A 200 -17.29 -14.36 46.74
CA SER A 200 -17.87 -15.02 47.92
C SER A 200 -18.39 -13.95 48.88
N SER A 201 -19.72 -13.96 48.98
CA SER A 201 -20.58 -13.54 50.11
C SER A 201 -20.59 -12.08 50.52
#